data_AF-A0A429F1B2-F1
#
_entry.id   AF-A0A429F1B2-F1
#
_cell.length_a   1.000
_cell.length_b   1.000
_cell.length_c   1.000
_cell.angle_alpha   90.00
_cell.angle_beta   90.00
_cell.angle_gamma   90.00
#
_symmetry.space_group_name_H-M   'P 1'
#
loop_
_entity.id
_entity.type
_entity.pdbx_description
1 polymer ?
#
loop_
_entity_poly.entity_id
_entity_poly.type
_entity_poly.pdbx_seq_one_letter_code
_entity_poly.pdbx_strand_id
1 'polypeptide(L)'
;MTTDSSLREEPQLTIRPKPSAFFLRRRFLRTFGPALVLAVSGLIVLLVSGTVVVPFQQTLVLRGKMGSKSDLFEDAKVQEILMRHHIRVHVTRTGSRDIATHDLSQYDFVFLSGEPAAGLVRRSRANEWTGTARQPFTSPIVLATYRRYAETLAGKGIAAKPPGQDLYYTLDTDKFMQVMKRGETWDSLGIRDHGAANGNRVLAQTSNICDANSGATYLILLAFLENGRQVPVVDPRQAGPPNLSNAKELANRVKPLVAAQGFPSADLSESYANLAEGDKPIVVIYEHQYLAMQLRAKEQSGQPDRDRVLLYPKDNILTKPQFLALKPEAERLGELITFDPDLQRRAMELGFGVATPAGSTKSARLYDFLRGQGLPTPEIADNDSTTPLPDNLVLEEMIKTVGDCP
;
A
#
# COMPACT_ATOMS: atom_id res chain seq x y z
N MET A 1 7.41 104.39 54.43
CA MET A 1 6.34 104.13 53.45
C MET A 1 5.73 102.78 53.77
N THR A 2 4.43 102.82 53.99
CA THR A 2 3.48 101.76 54.30
C THR A 2 3.37 100.71 53.19
N THR A 3 3.05 99.46 53.56
CA THR A 3 1.85 98.80 53.03
C THR A 3 1.44 97.63 53.93
N ASP A 4 0.29 97.85 54.56
CA ASP A 4 -0.61 96.89 55.18
C ASP A 4 -1.26 96.03 54.08
N SER A 5 -1.46 94.72 54.32
CA SER A 5 -2.31 93.90 53.46
C SER A 5 -3.00 92.82 54.29
N SER A 6 -4.29 93.05 54.47
CA SER A 6 -5.24 92.25 55.25
C SER A 6 -5.41 90.83 54.73
N LEU A 7 -5.43 89.88 55.66
CA LEU A 7 -5.82 88.48 55.49
C LEU A 7 -7.23 88.36 54.88
N ARG A 8 -7.39 87.60 53.79
CA ARG A 8 -8.65 86.97 53.39
C ARG A 8 -8.44 85.46 53.43
N GLU A 9 -9.16 84.79 54.33
CA GLU A 9 -9.19 83.33 54.43
C GLU A 9 -10.09 82.78 53.30
N GLU A 10 -9.55 81.91 52.43
CA GLU A 10 -10.29 81.29 51.33
C GLU A 10 -11.10 80.05 51.77
N PRO A 11 -12.27 79.78 51.15
CA PRO A 11 -13.13 78.66 51.53
C PRO A 11 -12.51 77.31 51.10
N GLN A 12 -12.40 76.37 52.03
CA GLN A 12 -11.91 75.02 51.72
C GLN A 12 -12.94 74.20 50.94
N LEU A 13 -12.66 73.98 49.65
CA LEU A 13 -13.33 72.98 48.80
C LEU A 13 -12.85 71.57 49.18
N THR A 14 -13.73 70.76 49.78
CA THR A 14 -13.44 69.36 50.09
C THR A 14 -13.62 68.51 48.82
N ILE A 15 -12.51 68.04 48.25
CA ILE A 15 -12.48 67.13 47.10
C ILE A 15 -13.00 65.76 47.55
N ARG A 16 -14.14 65.31 47.00
CA ARG A 16 -14.63 63.94 47.25
C ARG A 16 -13.69 62.92 46.60
N PRO A 17 -13.38 61.80 47.29
CA PRO A 17 -12.49 60.78 46.76
C PRO A 17 -13.04 60.17 45.47
N LYS A 18 -12.14 59.93 44.51
CA LYS A 18 -12.45 59.40 43.17
C LYS A 18 -13.16 58.04 43.32
N PRO A 19 -14.34 57.84 42.70
CA PRO A 19 -15.07 56.59 42.84
C PRO A 19 -14.24 55.43 42.29
N SER A 20 -14.27 54.28 42.99
CA SER A 20 -13.60 53.06 42.56
C SER A 20 -14.00 52.70 41.14
N ALA A 21 -13.04 52.22 40.35
CA ALA A 21 -13.27 51.88 38.95
C ALA A 21 -14.48 50.95 38.80
N PHE A 22 -15.35 51.25 37.84
CA PHE A 22 -16.66 50.60 37.71
C PHE A 22 -16.57 49.06 37.59
N PHE A 23 -15.49 48.55 37.00
CA PHE A 23 -15.22 47.12 36.86
C PHE A 23 -14.85 46.40 38.17
N LEU A 24 -14.45 47.13 39.21
CA LEU A 24 -14.20 46.58 40.55
C LEU A 24 -15.46 46.55 41.43
N ARG A 25 -16.60 47.05 40.93
CA ARG A 25 -17.85 47.05 41.70
C ARG A 25 -18.39 45.62 41.81
N ARG A 26 -18.87 45.26 43.00
CA ARG A 26 -19.40 43.92 43.33
C ARG A 26 -20.48 43.42 42.35
N ARG A 27 -21.33 44.32 41.82
CA ARG A 27 -22.34 43.96 40.80
C ARG A 27 -21.68 43.57 39.47
N PHE A 28 -20.69 44.33 39.01
CA PHE A 28 -19.96 44.02 37.77
C PHE A 28 -19.19 42.70 37.89
N LEU A 29 -18.46 42.50 38.99
CA LEU A 29 -17.72 41.25 39.25
C LEU A 29 -18.64 40.03 39.36
N ARG A 30 -19.85 40.17 39.93
CA ARG A 30 -20.81 39.06 40.00
C ARG A 30 -21.38 38.69 38.63
N THR A 31 -21.61 39.66 37.76
CA THR A 31 -22.17 39.42 36.42
C THR A 31 -21.12 38.93 35.43
N PHE A 32 -19.92 39.51 35.44
CA PHE A 32 -18.88 39.25 34.42
C PHE A 32 -17.72 38.37 34.92
N GLY A 33 -17.56 38.21 36.23
CA GLY A 33 -16.53 37.35 36.82
C GLY A 33 -16.60 35.89 36.37
N PRO A 34 -17.78 35.23 36.37
CA PRO A 34 -17.89 33.85 35.89
C PRO A 34 -17.50 33.70 34.42
N ALA A 35 -17.90 34.65 33.56
CA ALA A 35 -17.54 34.64 32.14
C ALA A 35 -16.03 34.84 31.94
N LEU A 36 -15.40 35.71 32.72
CA LEU A 36 -13.95 35.91 32.69
C LEU A 36 -13.20 34.65 33.15
N VAL A 37 -13.66 34.01 34.24
CA VAL A 37 -13.06 32.76 34.74
C VAL A 37 -13.20 31.65 33.70
N LEU A 38 -14.37 31.52 33.05
CA LEU A 38 -14.57 30.58 31.95
C LEU A 38 -13.64 30.86 30.77
N ALA A 39 -13.54 32.12 30.33
CA ALA A 39 -12.66 32.50 29.22
C ALA A 39 -11.17 32.24 29.54
N VAL A 40 -10.72 32.60 30.74
CA VAL A 40 -9.33 32.38 31.19
C VAL A 40 -9.06 30.88 31.36
N SER A 41 -9.99 30.13 31.94
CA SER A 41 -9.85 28.67 32.08
C SER A 41 -9.80 27.97 30.72
N GLY A 42 -10.64 28.36 29.76
CA GLY A 42 -10.60 27.87 28.39
C GLY A 42 -9.28 28.19 27.68
N LEU A 43 -8.76 29.41 27.85
CA LEU A 43 -7.46 29.80 27.31
C LEU A 43 -6.31 28.99 27.93
N ILE A 44 -6.33 28.79 29.25
CA ILE A 44 -5.33 27.98 29.96
C ILE A 44 -5.40 26.53 29.46
N VAL A 45 -6.59 25.95 29.31
CA VAL A 45 -6.77 24.61 28.76
C VAL A 45 -6.20 24.52 27.35
N LEU A 46 -6.51 25.49 26.47
CA LEU A 46 -6.00 25.53 25.09
C LEU A 46 -4.47 25.70 25.02
N LEU A 47 -3.88 26.46 25.95
CA LEU A 47 -2.43 26.63 26.06
C LEU A 47 -1.74 25.36 26.56
N VAL A 48 -2.29 24.74 27.62
CA VAL A 48 -1.76 23.49 28.20
C VAL A 48 -1.93 22.31 27.24
N SER A 49 -3.01 22.27 26.46
CA SER A 49 -3.22 21.24 25.43
C SER A 49 -2.40 21.47 24.16
N GLY A 50 -1.65 22.57 24.06
CA GLY A 50 -0.87 22.92 22.87
C GLY A 50 -1.71 23.36 21.67
N THR A 51 -3.04 23.46 21.81
CA THR A 51 -3.97 23.75 20.72
C THR A 51 -3.82 25.17 20.16
N VAL A 52 -3.35 26.13 20.97
CA VAL A 52 -3.06 27.51 20.51
C VAL A 52 -1.94 27.56 19.46
N VAL A 53 -1.03 26.58 19.46
CA VAL A 53 0.16 26.56 18.58
C VAL A 53 -0.11 25.81 17.27
N VAL A 54 -1.13 24.95 17.22
CA VAL A 54 -1.53 24.16 16.03
C VAL A 54 -1.64 24.98 14.73
N PRO A 55 -2.30 26.16 14.68
CA PRO A 55 -2.39 26.94 13.44
C PRO A 55 -1.06 27.56 13.00
N PHE A 56 -0.03 27.55 13.86
CA PHE A 56 1.31 28.05 13.54
C PHE A 56 2.30 26.94 13.18
N GLN A 57 1.90 25.67 13.28
CA GLN A 57 2.74 24.54 12.87
C GLN A 57 2.66 24.35 11.35
N GLN A 58 3.78 24.64 10.67
CA GLN A 58 3.90 24.43 9.23
C GLN A 58 3.72 22.94 8.91
N THR A 59 2.65 22.61 8.16
CA THR A 59 2.42 21.26 7.66
C THR A 59 3.26 21.05 6.41
N LEU A 60 4.14 20.06 6.43
CA LEU A 60 4.91 19.64 5.26
C LEU A 60 3.97 18.90 4.31
N VAL A 61 3.76 19.46 3.12
CA VAL A 61 2.94 18.85 2.07
C VAL A 61 3.86 18.15 1.07
N LEU A 62 3.72 16.83 0.97
CA LEU A 62 4.52 15.98 0.07
C LEU A 62 3.65 15.43 -1.06
N ARG A 63 4.17 15.50 -2.29
CA ARG A 63 3.55 14.95 -3.49
C ARG A 63 4.21 13.62 -3.84
N GLY A 64 3.44 12.55 -3.82
CA GLY A 64 3.89 11.20 -4.17
C GLY A 64 3.27 10.70 -5.46
N LYS A 65 4.03 9.97 -6.27
CA LYS A 65 3.49 9.17 -7.39
C LYS A 65 3.57 7.68 -7.03
N MET A 66 2.46 6.94 -7.09
CA MET A 66 2.41 5.51 -6.73
C MET A 66 1.24 4.77 -7.40
N GLY A 67 1.32 3.44 -7.43
CA GLY A 67 0.27 2.57 -7.98
C GLY A 67 -0.58 1.93 -6.88
N SER A 68 -0.57 0.60 -6.83
CA SER A 68 -1.33 -0.25 -5.88
C SER A 68 -1.04 -0.07 -4.38
N LYS A 69 -0.31 0.99 -4.00
CA LYS A 69 0.02 1.33 -2.62
C LYS A 69 -0.62 2.66 -2.18
N SER A 70 -1.39 3.30 -3.08
CA SER A 70 -2.17 4.50 -2.79
C SER A 70 -3.12 4.30 -1.62
N ASP A 71 -3.72 3.12 -1.50
CA ASP A 71 -4.70 2.76 -0.47
C ASP A 71 -4.18 3.02 0.95
N LEU A 72 -2.87 2.88 1.19
CA LEU A 72 -2.25 3.21 2.46
C LEU A 72 -2.37 4.69 2.81
N PHE A 73 -2.13 5.59 1.85
CA PHE A 73 -2.17 7.03 2.07
C PHE A 73 -3.55 7.65 1.86
N GLU A 74 -4.46 6.91 1.24
CA GLU A 74 -5.90 7.24 1.15
C GLU A 74 -6.66 6.85 2.42
N ASP A 75 -6.11 5.96 3.25
CA ASP A 75 -6.69 5.58 4.53
C ASP A 75 -6.77 6.76 5.51
N ALA A 76 -7.98 7.02 6.02
CA ALA A 76 -8.24 8.15 6.91
C ALA A 76 -7.42 8.10 8.20
N LYS A 77 -7.14 6.90 8.74
CA LYS A 77 -6.36 6.77 9.97
C LYS A 77 -4.88 7.02 9.72
N VAL A 78 -4.34 6.55 8.58
CA VAL A 78 -2.97 6.91 8.16
C VAL A 78 -2.84 8.42 7.98
N GLN A 79 -3.80 9.08 7.33
CA GLN A 79 -3.80 10.54 7.18
C GLN A 79 -3.83 11.25 8.54
N GLU A 80 -4.65 10.78 9.48
CA GLU A 80 -4.69 11.30 10.85
C GLU A 80 -3.33 11.15 11.55
N ILE A 81 -2.71 9.97 11.46
CA ILE A 81 -1.40 9.70 12.07
C ILE A 81 -0.35 10.62 11.47
N LEU A 82 -0.27 10.73 10.13
CA LEU A 82 0.68 11.62 9.45
C LEU A 82 0.46 13.10 9.79
N MET A 83 -0.79 13.54 9.95
CA MET A 83 -1.10 14.90 10.38
C MET A 83 -0.60 15.20 11.81
N ARG A 84 -0.60 14.21 12.73
CA ARG A 84 0.05 14.35 14.04
C ARG A 84 1.57 14.54 13.95
N HIS A 85 2.19 14.12 12.85
CA HIS A 85 3.59 14.40 12.53
C HIS A 85 3.80 15.66 11.67
N HIS A 86 2.75 16.46 11.43
CA HIS A 86 2.74 17.63 10.56
C HIS A 86 3.07 17.32 9.10
N ILE A 87 2.65 16.15 8.60
CA ILE A 87 2.84 15.76 7.21
C ILE A 87 1.48 15.52 6.55
N ARG A 88 1.30 16.07 5.35
CA ARG A 88 0.19 15.77 4.45
C ARG A 88 0.73 15.20 3.16
N VAL A 89 0.12 14.12 2.68
CA VAL A 89 0.52 13.46 1.43
C VAL A 89 -0.56 13.67 0.39
N HIS A 90 -0.15 14.11 -0.81
CA HIS A 90 -0.99 14.10 -2.01
C HIS A 90 -0.49 13.02 -2.96
N VAL A 91 -1.40 12.13 -3.38
CA VAL A 91 -1.07 10.97 -4.20
C VAL A 91 -1.55 11.20 -5.63
N THR A 92 -0.65 11.02 -6.58
CA THR A 92 -1.00 10.77 -7.99
C THR A 92 -0.93 9.28 -8.25
N ARG A 93 -2.08 8.67 -8.56
CA ARG A 93 -2.20 7.23 -8.80
C ARG A 93 -1.80 6.89 -10.24
N THR A 94 -0.83 5.99 -10.41
CA THR A 94 -0.29 5.61 -11.72
C THR A 94 0.40 4.24 -11.66
N GLY A 95 0.40 3.48 -12.76
CA GLY A 95 1.09 2.18 -12.86
C GLY A 95 2.58 2.27 -12.52
N SER A 96 3.13 1.27 -11.82
CA SER A 96 4.51 1.32 -11.31
C SER A 96 5.56 1.48 -12.40
N ARG A 97 5.34 0.89 -13.59
CA ARG A 97 6.26 1.08 -14.71
C ARG A 97 6.12 2.47 -15.34
N ASP A 98 4.91 2.97 -15.46
CA ASP A 98 4.66 4.33 -15.96
C ASP A 98 5.30 5.42 -15.07
N ILE A 99 5.33 5.20 -13.75
CA ILE A 99 6.10 6.05 -12.83
C ILE A 99 7.59 6.05 -13.20
N ALA A 100 8.15 4.89 -13.55
CA ALA A 100 9.57 4.76 -13.82
C ALA A 100 10.02 5.33 -15.17
N THR A 101 9.10 5.52 -16.11
CA THR A 101 9.39 5.95 -17.49
C THR A 101 9.00 7.41 -17.78
N HIS A 102 8.48 8.15 -16.80
CA HIS A 102 8.02 9.52 -16.96
C HIS A 102 8.76 10.51 -16.06
N ASP A 103 8.58 11.81 -16.33
CA ASP A 103 9.16 12.86 -15.49
C ASP A 103 8.59 12.82 -14.06
N LEU A 104 9.50 12.90 -13.08
CA LEU A 104 9.20 12.94 -11.65
C LEU A 104 9.64 14.24 -10.97
N SER A 105 10.06 15.26 -11.72
CA SER A 105 10.56 16.54 -11.20
C SER A 105 9.60 17.24 -10.21
N GLN A 106 8.28 17.08 -10.44
CA GLN A 106 7.21 17.67 -9.64
C GLN A 106 6.87 16.90 -8.35
N TYR A 107 7.45 15.72 -8.14
CA TYR A 107 7.16 14.84 -7.00
C TYR A 107 8.30 14.85 -5.98
N ASP A 108 7.94 14.68 -4.71
CA ASP A 108 8.88 14.64 -3.60
C ASP A 108 9.31 13.19 -3.28
N PHE A 109 8.47 12.21 -3.63
CA PHE A 109 8.77 10.79 -3.50
C PHE A 109 8.00 9.94 -4.52
N VAL A 110 8.43 8.69 -4.68
CA VAL A 110 7.66 7.65 -5.37
C VAL A 110 7.55 6.42 -4.49
N PHE A 111 6.41 5.73 -4.58
CA PHE A 111 6.21 4.45 -3.89
C PHE A 111 5.84 3.35 -4.88
N LEU A 112 6.85 2.55 -5.22
CA LEU A 112 6.77 1.56 -6.29
C LEU A 112 6.41 0.20 -5.72
N SER A 113 5.59 -0.57 -6.42
CA SER A 113 5.06 -1.83 -5.88
C SER A 113 6.06 -3.00 -5.92
N GLY A 114 7.28 -2.79 -6.43
CA GLY A 114 8.32 -3.82 -6.51
C GLY A 114 9.68 -3.28 -6.96
N GLU A 115 10.70 -4.11 -6.81
CA GLU A 115 12.11 -3.79 -7.13
C GLU A 115 12.35 -3.41 -8.60
N PRO A 116 11.75 -4.06 -9.62
CA PRO A 116 12.10 -3.75 -11.01
C PRO A 116 11.83 -2.29 -11.39
N ALA A 117 10.64 -1.77 -11.06
CA ALA A 117 10.32 -0.36 -11.34
C ALA A 117 11.22 0.61 -10.55
N ALA A 118 11.55 0.27 -9.30
CA ALA A 118 12.48 1.07 -8.50
C ALA A 118 13.89 1.08 -9.09
N GLY A 119 14.36 -0.05 -9.60
CA GLY A 119 15.63 -0.16 -10.31
C GLY A 119 15.67 0.74 -11.54
N LEU A 120 14.57 0.87 -12.29
CA LEU A 120 14.48 1.80 -13.42
C LEU A 120 14.62 3.26 -12.97
N VAL A 121 13.90 3.69 -11.93
CA VAL A 121 14.00 5.06 -11.38
C VAL A 121 15.40 5.35 -10.87
N ARG A 122 16.01 4.42 -10.12
CA ARG A 122 17.37 4.62 -9.60
C ARG A 122 18.40 4.72 -10.73
N ARG A 123 18.31 3.87 -11.76
CA ARG A 123 19.23 3.92 -12.90
C ARG A 123 19.08 5.18 -13.72
N SER A 124 17.85 5.61 -14.02
CA SER A 124 17.62 6.84 -14.80
C SER A 124 18.10 8.09 -14.08
N ARG A 125 18.20 8.04 -12.74
CA ARG A 125 18.64 9.16 -11.88
C ARG A 125 19.96 8.91 -11.18
N ALA A 126 20.78 7.96 -11.63
CA ALA A 126 21.98 7.54 -10.91
C ALA A 126 22.98 8.68 -10.64
N ASN A 127 22.99 9.71 -11.51
CA ASN A 127 23.88 10.87 -11.39
C ASN A 127 23.28 12.04 -10.57
N GLU A 128 21.99 12.00 -10.27
CA GLU A 128 21.25 13.12 -9.65
C GLU A 128 20.61 12.74 -8.31
N TRP A 129 20.35 11.45 -8.08
CA TRP A 129 19.61 10.97 -6.92
C TRP A 129 20.52 10.86 -5.69
N THR A 130 20.23 11.69 -4.68
CA THR A 130 20.90 11.70 -3.38
C THR A 130 19.99 11.22 -2.24
N GLY A 131 18.77 10.80 -2.56
CA GLY A 131 17.77 10.41 -1.56
C GLY A 131 17.92 8.97 -1.08
N THR A 132 17.07 8.61 -0.12
CA THR A 132 17.04 7.28 0.50
C THR A 132 15.99 6.35 -0.11
N ALA A 133 16.32 5.05 -0.19
CA ALA A 133 15.39 3.98 -0.52
C ALA A 133 15.01 3.20 0.74
N ARG A 134 13.72 2.91 0.93
CA ARG A 134 13.21 2.10 2.04
C ARG A 134 12.22 1.06 1.55
N GLN A 135 12.19 -0.08 2.24
CA GLN A 135 11.30 -1.20 1.99
C GLN A 135 10.40 -1.41 3.22
N PRO A 136 9.41 -0.53 3.45
CA PRO A 136 8.61 -0.57 4.68
C PRO A 136 7.74 -1.83 4.76
N PHE A 137 7.35 -2.38 3.60
CA PHE A 137 6.39 -3.48 3.53
C PHE A 137 6.84 -4.65 2.66
N THR A 138 6.16 -5.77 2.85
CA THR A 138 6.21 -6.94 1.97
C THR A 138 4.78 -7.40 1.64
N SER A 139 4.59 -7.93 0.44
CA SER A 139 3.34 -8.56 0.03
C SER A 139 3.62 -9.51 -1.14
N PRO A 140 3.51 -10.83 -0.99
CA PRO A 140 3.65 -11.74 -2.12
C PRO A 140 2.56 -11.52 -3.19
N ILE A 141 2.88 -11.90 -4.42
CA ILE A 141 1.87 -12.09 -5.47
C ILE A 141 1.15 -13.42 -5.24
N VAL A 142 -0.16 -13.37 -5.32
CA VAL A 142 -1.07 -14.48 -5.02
C VAL A 142 -2.20 -14.51 -6.06
N LEU A 143 -2.89 -15.64 -6.16
CA LEU A 143 -4.02 -15.80 -7.05
C LEU A 143 -5.29 -15.87 -6.20
N ALA A 144 -6.08 -14.80 -6.21
CA ALA A 144 -7.34 -14.76 -5.49
C ALA A 144 -8.45 -15.40 -6.33
N THR A 145 -9.30 -16.18 -5.67
CA THR A 145 -10.34 -16.98 -6.33
C THR A 145 -11.49 -17.25 -5.38
N TYR A 146 -12.54 -17.91 -5.86
CA TYR A 146 -13.68 -18.30 -5.05
C TYR A 146 -13.57 -19.78 -4.67
N ARG A 147 -14.15 -20.15 -3.52
CA ARG A 147 -14.02 -21.47 -2.90
C ARG A 147 -14.29 -22.60 -3.88
N ARG A 148 -15.37 -22.51 -4.67
CA ARG A 148 -15.73 -23.53 -5.66
C ARG A 148 -14.64 -23.78 -6.71
N TYR A 149 -13.92 -22.73 -7.14
CA TYR A 149 -12.84 -22.84 -8.11
C TYR A 149 -11.59 -23.43 -7.46
N ALA A 150 -11.26 -23.02 -6.23
CA ALA A 150 -10.17 -23.60 -5.47
C ALA A 150 -10.39 -25.10 -5.17
N GLU A 151 -11.62 -25.48 -4.79
CA GLU A 151 -12.00 -26.87 -4.55
C GLU A 151 -11.98 -27.71 -5.84
N THR A 152 -12.42 -27.13 -6.96
CA THR A 152 -12.30 -27.78 -8.29
C THR A 152 -10.84 -28.06 -8.65
N LEU A 153 -9.95 -27.08 -8.44
CA LEU A 153 -8.51 -27.28 -8.64
C LEU A 153 -7.94 -28.32 -7.68
N ALA A 154 -8.43 -28.35 -6.44
CA ALA A 154 -8.01 -29.33 -5.44
C ALA A 154 -8.44 -30.76 -5.79
N GLY A 155 -9.67 -30.94 -6.27
CA GLY A 155 -10.19 -32.23 -6.75
C GLY A 155 -9.41 -32.79 -7.95
N LYS A 156 -8.70 -31.93 -8.69
CA LYS A 156 -7.79 -32.31 -9.78
C LYS A 156 -6.32 -32.37 -9.37
N GLY A 157 -6.00 -32.17 -8.09
CA GLY A 157 -4.63 -32.17 -7.58
C GLY A 157 -3.75 -31.06 -8.15
N ILE A 158 -4.36 -29.96 -8.62
CA ILE A 158 -3.70 -28.73 -9.09
C ILE A 158 -3.51 -27.76 -7.92
N ALA A 159 -4.43 -27.77 -6.95
CA ALA A 159 -4.28 -27.09 -5.68
C ALA A 159 -4.31 -28.10 -4.52
N ALA A 160 -3.80 -27.69 -3.37
CA ALA A 160 -3.90 -28.45 -2.14
C ALA A 160 -4.37 -27.54 -1.02
N LYS A 161 -5.39 -27.96 -0.27
CA LYS A 161 -5.84 -27.28 0.94
C LYS A 161 -5.00 -27.81 2.11
N PRO A 162 -4.15 -27.00 2.75
CA PRO A 162 -3.36 -27.50 3.86
C PRO A 162 -4.24 -27.79 5.09
N PRO A 163 -3.84 -28.71 5.98
CA PRO A 163 -4.62 -29.05 7.17
C PRO A 163 -4.92 -27.81 8.04
N GLY A 164 -6.18 -27.68 8.48
CA GLY A 164 -6.58 -26.58 9.36
C GLY A 164 -6.67 -25.19 8.70
N GLN A 165 -6.44 -25.08 7.39
CA GLN A 165 -6.55 -23.81 6.66
C GLN A 165 -7.79 -23.76 5.77
N ASP A 166 -8.76 -22.90 6.13
CA ASP A 166 -10.03 -22.79 5.40
C ASP A 166 -10.07 -21.74 4.30
N LEU A 167 -9.13 -20.80 4.28
CA LEU A 167 -9.09 -19.68 3.34
C LEU A 167 -7.94 -19.74 2.35
N TYR A 168 -7.04 -20.71 2.49
CA TYR A 168 -5.76 -20.72 1.80
C TYR A 168 -5.49 -22.09 1.18
N TYR A 169 -4.92 -22.06 -0.02
CA TYR A 169 -4.54 -23.23 -0.79
C TYR A 169 -3.13 -23.03 -1.34
N THR A 170 -2.37 -24.11 -1.44
CA THR A 170 -1.12 -24.14 -2.21
C THR A 170 -1.44 -24.51 -3.65
N LEU A 171 -0.97 -23.72 -4.60
CA LEU A 171 -1.13 -23.95 -6.04
C LEU A 171 0.11 -24.62 -6.62
N ASP A 172 -0.07 -25.79 -7.23
CA ASP A 172 0.91 -26.40 -8.12
C ASP A 172 0.93 -25.61 -9.43
N THR A 173 1.80 -24.60 -9.48
CA THR A 173 1.91 -23.63 -10.56
C THR A 173 2.27 -24.29 -11.90
N ASP A 174 3.03 -25.38 -11.89
CA ASP A 174 3.33 -26.14 -13.10
C ASP A 174 2.06 -26.78 -13.66
N LYS A 175 1.32 -27.53 -12.84
CA LYS A 175 0.06 -28.16 -13.29
C LYS A 175 -0.95 -27.13 -13.75
N PHE A 176 -1.08 -26.02 -13.02
CA PHE A 176 -1.96 -24.92 -13.40
C PHE A 176 -1.55 -24.33 -14.76
N MET A 177 -0.26 -24.08 -14.99
CA MET A 177 0.23 -23.62 -16.28
C MET A 177 -0.06 -24.62 -17.41
N GLN A 178 0.05 -25.92 -17.17
CA GLN A 178 -0.27 -26.93 -18.17
C GLN A 178 -1.77 -26.97 -18.53
N VAL A 179 -2.66 -26.76 -17.56
CA VAL A 179 -4.11 -26.62 -17.80
C VAL A 179 -4.39 -25.39 -18.69
N MET A 180 -3.75 -24.26 -18.39
CA MET A 180 -3.86 -23.04 -19.22
C MET A 180 -3.36 -23.30 -20.66
N LYS A 181 -2.21 -23.97 -20.82
CA LYS A 181 -1.63 -24.32 -22.15
C LYS A 181 -2.55 -25.23 -22.97
N ARG A 182 -3.20 -26.19 -22.33
CA ARG A 182 -4.16 -27.09 -22.99
C ARG A 182 -5.51 -26.42 -23.30
N GLY A 183 -5.75 -25.21 -22.81
CA GLY A 183 -7.00 -24.49 -23.03
C GLY A 183 -8.21 -25.17 -22.38
N GLU A 184 -7.99 -25.90 -21.29
CA GLU A 184 -9.06 -26.56 -20.54
C GLU A 184 -10.04 -25.53 -19.94
N THR A 185 -11.29 -25.95 -19.76
CA THR A 185 -12.37 -25.12 -19.21
C THR A 185 -12.71 -25.53 -17.79
N TRP A 186 -13.37 -24.65 -17.04
CA TRP A 186 -13.85 -25.00 -15.70
C TRP A 186 -14.84 -26.17 -15.73
N ASP A 187 -15.68 -26.22 -16.76
CA ASP A 187 -16.57 -27.35 -17.04
C ASP A 187 -15.80 -28.66 -17.26
N SER A 188 -14.68 -28.67 -18.01
CA SER A 188 -13.88 -29.89 -18.20
C SER A 188 -13.15 -30.31 -16.92
N LEU A 189 -12.87 -29.36 -16.01
CA LEU A 189 -12.33 -29.65 -14.68
C LEU A 189 -13.39 -30.08 -13.66
N GLY A 190 -14.69 -30.11 -14.00
CA GLY A 190 -15.74 -30.58 -13.10
C GLY A 190 -16.25 -29.53 -12.10
N ILE A 191 -16.21 -28.23 -12.46
CA ILE A 191 -16.75 -27.15 -11.60
C ILE A 191 -18.20 -27.37 -11.15
N ARG A 192 -18.99 -28.16 -11.89
CA ARG A 192 -20.37 -28.52 -11.56
C ARG A 192 -20.51 -29.31 -10.26
N ASP A 193 -19.43 -29.95 -9.79
CA ASP A 193 -19.42 -30.64 -8.50
C ASP A 193 -19.42 -29.66 -7.32
N HIS A 194 -19.07 -28.40 -7.56
CA HIS A 194 -18.91 -27.35 -6.54
C HIS A 194 -19.81 -26.11 -6.78
N GLY A 195 -20.65 -26.10 -7.82
CA GLY A 195 -21.56 -24.98 -8.08
C GLY A 195 -22.03 -24.88 -9.53
N ALA A 196 -22.31 -23.65 -9.97
CA ALA A 196 -22.78 -23.36 -11.32
C ALA A 196 -21.73 -23.72 -12.38
N ALA A 197 -22.21 -24.14 -13.56
CA ALA A 197 -21.37 -24.39 -14.73
C ALA A 197 -20.59 -23.14 -15.14
N ASN A 198 -19.40 -23.36 -15.69
CA ASN A 198 -18.56 -22.29 -16.24
C ASN A 198 -17.78 -22.84 -17.44
N GLY A 199 -18.18 -22.40 -18.64
CA GLY A 199 -17.53 -22.83 -19.89
C GLY A 199 -16.24 -22.07 -20.22
N ASN A 200 -15.85 -21.08 -19.41
CA ASN A 200 -14.65 -20.28 -19.69
C ASN A 200 -13.38 -21.11 -19.47
N ARG A 201 -12.33 -20.73 -20.19
CA ARG A 201 -10.99 -21.31 -20.01
C ARG A 201 -10.49 -21.04 -18.59
N VAL A 202 -9.75 -22.00 -18.06
CA VAL A 202 -9.01 -21.82 -16.81
C VAL A 202 -7.83 -20.92 -17.10
N LEU A 203 -7.84 -19.72 -16.54
CA LEU A 203 -6.83 -18.68 -16.72
C LEU A 203 -6.71 -17.89 -15.42
N ALA A 204 -5.54 -17.32 -15.15
CA ALA A 204 -5.38 -16.28 -14.14
C ALA A 204 -5.31 -14.92 -14.83
N GLN A 205 -6.24 -14.04 -14.48
CA GLN A 205 -6.27 -12.70 -15.06
C GLN A 205 -5.28 -11.78 -14.34
N THR A 206 -4.63 -10.90 -15.09
CA THR A 206 -3.66 -9.92 -14.60
C THR A 206 -4.06 -8.50 -14.97
N SER A 207 -3.60 -7.53 -14.16
CA SER A 207 -3.54 -6.13 -14.60
C SER A 207 -2.60 -6.02 -15.80
N ASN A 208 -2.73 -4.93 -16.56
CA ASN A 208 -1.93 -4.73 -17.77
C ASN A 208 -0.43 -4.84 -17.46
N ILE A 209 0.26 -5.69 -18.21
CA ILE A 209 1.68 -5.99 -18.00
C ILE A 209 2.59 -4.82 -18.42
N CYS A 210 2.10 -3.89 -19.23
CA CYS A 210 2.84 -2.72 -19.70
C CYS A 210 3.03 -1.64 -18.64
N ASP A 211 2.20 -1.61 -17.60
CA ASP A 211 2.16 -0.56 -16.58
C ASP A 211 2.12 -1.11 -15.14
N ALA A 212 1.43 -2.23 -14.89
CA ALA A 212 1.21 -2.78 -13.56
C ALA A 212 2.30 -3.78 -13.13
N ASN A 213 2.80 -3.60 -11.91
CA ASN A 213 3.79 -4.51 -11.33
C ASN A 213 3.23 -5.91 -11.08
N SER A 214 1.96 -6.06 -10.72
CA SER A 214 1.33 -7.39 -10.55
C SER A 214 1.37 -8.20 -11.84
N GLY A 215 1.04 -7.56 -12.98
CA GLY A 215 1.15 -8.16 -14.30
C GLY A 215 2.59 -8.53 -14.66
N ALA A 216 3.54 -7.60 -14.53
CA ALA A 216 4.96 -7.87 -14.79
C ALA A 216 5.52 -8.98 -13.90
N THR A 217 5.11 -9.04 -12.63
CA THR A 217 5.57 -10.07 -11.68
C THR A 217 4.98 -11.44 -12.03
N TYR A 218 3.73 -11.50 -12.45
CA TYR A 218 3.13 -12.75 -12.94
C TYR A 218 3.81 -13.24 -14.22
N LEU A 219 4.15 -12.32 -15.13
CA LEU A 219 4.95 -12.65 -16.31
C LEU A 219 6.31 -13.27 -15.92
N ILE A 220 7.00 -12.72 -14.92
CA ILE A 220 8.24 -13.29 -14.39
C ILE A 220 8.03 -14.73 -13.90
N LEU A 221 6.95 -14.98 -13.15
CA LEU A 221 6.63 -16.32 -12.66
C LEU A 221 6.39 -17.30 -13.82
N LEU A 222 5.57 -16.94 -14.80
CA LEU A 222 5.32 -17.79 -15.96
C LEU A 222 6.61 -18.06 -16.75
N ALA A 223 7.43 -17.04 -16.97
CA ALA A 223 8.71 -17.16 -17.65
C ALA A 223 9.70 -18.06 -16.91
N PHE A 224 9.77 -17.94 -15.59
CA PHE A 224 10.60 -18.78 -14.75
C PHE A 224 10.22 -20.26 -14.88
N LEU A 225 8.93 -20.57 -14.83
CA LEU A 225 8.40 -21.93 -15.01
C LEU A 225 8.65 -22.45 -16.44
N GLU A 226 8.36 -21.63 -17.45
CA GLU A 226 8.57 -21.97 -18.86
C GLU A 226 10.05 -22.22 -19.18
N ASN A 227 10.95 -21.58 -18.43
CA ASN A 227 12.39 -21.73 -18.57
C ASN A 227 12.99 -22.77 -17.61
N GLY A 228 12.18 -23.72 -17.11
CA GLY A 228 12.67 -24.82 -16.27
C GLY A 228 13.20 -24.36 -14.91
N ARG A 229 12.57 -23.35 -14.31
CA ARG A 229 12.97 -22.71 -13.04
C ARG A 229 14.33 -22.03 -13.10
N GLN A 230 14.65 -21.43 -14.24
CA GLN A 230 15.85 -20.62 -14.45
C GLN A 230 15.48 -19.20 -14.79
N VAL A 231 16.11 -18.24 -14.13
CA VAL A 231 15.92 -16.83 -14.43
C VAL A 231 16.65 -16.50 -15.74
N PRO A 232 15.98 -15.87 -16.72
CA PRO A 232 16.66 -15.43 -17.93
C PRO A 232 17.68 -14.33 -17.59
N VAL A 233 18.89 -14.47 -18.11
CA VAL A 233 20.01 -13.55 -17.86
C VAL A 233 20.66 -13.12 -19.18
N VAL A 234 21.29 -11.95 -19.16
CA VAL A 234 22.21 -11.52 -20.22
C VAL A 234 23.56 -12.22 -20.00
N ASP A 235 24.24 -12.65 -21.07
CA ASP A 235 25.60 -13.19 -20.93
C ASP A 235 26.55 -12.08 -20.47
N PRO A 236 27.12 -12.18 -19.25
CA PRO A 236 27.99 -11.13 -18.71
C PRO A 236 29.33 -11.03 -19.45
N ARG A 237 29.71 -12.03 -20.26
CA ARG A 237 30.96 -12.07 -21.02
C ARG A 237 30.84 -11.48 -22.42
N GLN A 238 29.63 -11.12 -22.85
CA GLN A 238 29.41 -10.57 -24.17
C GLN A 238 30.00 -9.16 -24.29
N ALA A 239 30.84 -8.94 -25.31
CA ALA A 239 31.28 -7.61 -25.70
C ALA A 239 30.23 -6.95 -26.61
N GLY A 240 29.90 -5.68 -26.32
CA GLY A 240 28.92 -4.90 -27.10
C GLY A 240 27.56 -4.76 -26.40
N PRO A 241 26.51 -4.31 -27.13
CA PRO A 241 25.17 -4.19 -26.58
C PRO A 241 24.64 -5.54 -26.06
N PRO A 242 23.86 -5.55 -24.96
CA PRO A 242 23.34 -6.78 -24.38
C PRO A 242 22.44 -7.53 -25.37
N ASN A 243 22.71 -8.82 -25.61
CA ASN A 243 21.84 -9.67 -26.42
C ASN A 243 20.64 -10.17 -25.60
N LEU A 244 19.44 -9.82 -26.05
CA LEU A 244 18.17 -10.18 -25.41
C LEU A 244 17.38 -11.23 -26.20
N SER A 245 17.98 -11.90 -27.20
CA SER A 245 17.30 -12.89 -28.06
C SER A 245 16.65 -14.01 -27.25
N ASN A 246 17.34 -14.55 -26.26
CA ASN A 246 16.83 -15.61 -25.39
C ASN A 246 15.61 -15.13 -24.58
N ALA A 247 15.65 -13.89 -24.10
CA ALA A 247 14.54 -13.27 -23.37
C ALA A 247 13.31 -13.11 -24.29
N LYS A 248 13.53 -12.66 -25.53
CA LYS A 248 12.47 -12.51 -26.54
C LYS A 248 11.86 -13.85 -26.95
N GLU A 249 12.68 -14.87 -27.18
CA GLU A 249 12.19 -16.22 -27.49
C GLU A 249 11.36 -16.81 -26.35
N LEU A 250 11.84 -16.67 -25.11
CA LEU A 250 11.09 -17.09 -23.93
C LEU A 250 9.77 -16.31 -23.80
N ALA A 251 9.80 -15.00 -24.00
CA ALA A 251 8.61 -14.15 -23.98
C ALA A 251 7.58 -14.60 -25.03
N ASN A 252 8.00 -14.94 -26.25
CA ASN A 252 7.09 -15.45 -27.29
C ASN A 252 6.41 -16.77 -26.89
N ARG A 253 7.09 -17.65 -26.13
CA ARG A 253 6.49 -18.89 -25.62
C ARG A 253 5.46 -18.63 -24.51
N VAL A 254 5.69 -17.62 -23.68
CA VAL A 254 4.77 -17.24 -22.59
C VAL A 254 3.58 -16.40 -23.10
N LYS A 255 3.77 -15.63 -24.18
CA LYS A 255 2.77 -14.70 -24.71
C LYS A 255 1.35 -15.26 -24.85
N PRO A 256 1.13 -16.48 -25.37
CA PRO A 256 -0.22 -17.03 -25.48
C PRO A 256 -0.95 -17.19 -24.13
N LEU A 257 -0.22 -17.45 -23.04
CA LEU A 257 -0.80 -17.59 -21.70
C LEU A 257 -1.33 -16.27 -21.15
N VAL A 258 -0.64 -15.17 -21.46
CA VAL A 258 -1.04 -13.83 -21.03
C VAL A 258 -2.13 -13.28 -21.97
N ALA A 259 -1.96 -13.42 -23.28
CA ALA A 259 -2.90 -12.91 -24.27
C ALA A 259 -4.29 -13.59 -24.19
N ALA A 260 -4.35 -14.85 -23.74
CA ALA A 260 -5.60 -15.58 -23.58
C ALA A 260 -6.60 -14.92 -22.60
N GLN A 261 -6.13 -14.06 -21.69
CA GLN A 261 -7.01 -13.34 -20.76
C GLN A 261 -7.85 -12.24 -21.43
N GLY A 262 -7.52 -11.87 -22.68
CA GLY A 262 -8.16 -10.76 -23.38
C GLY A 262 -7.70 -9.40 -22.87
N PHE A 263 -8.61 -8.41 -22.87
CA PHE A 263 -8.28 -7.03 -22.50
C PHE A 263 -7.95 -6.92 -21.00
N PRO A 264 -6.75 -6.44 -20.62
CA PRO A 264 -6.37 -6.34 -19.22
C PRO A 264 -7.17 -5.24 -18.51
N SER A 265 -7.56 -5.50 -17.26
CA SER A 265 -8.23 -4.50 -16.41
C SER A 265 -7.21 -3.71 -15.59
N ALA A 266 -7.51 -2.44 -15.28
CA ALA A 266 -6.58 -1.58 -14.54
C ALA A 266 -6.40 -2.04 -13.07
N ASP A 267 -7.49 -2.28 -12.35
CA ASP A 267 -7.46 -2.77 -10.96
C ASP A 267 -8.24 -4.08 -10.79
N LEU A 268 -7.50 -5.17 -10.69
CA LEU A 268 -8.08 -6.49 -10.46
C LEU A 268 -8.48 -6.75 -9.01
N SER A 269 -7.91 -6.03 -8.04
CA SER A 269 -8.30 -6.19 -6.64
C SER A 269 -9.69 -5.60 -6.40
N GLU A 270 -9.94 -4.43 -6.97
CA GLU A 270 -11.26 -3.80 -6.95
C GLU A 270 -12.28 -4.64 -7.72
N SER A 271 -11.89 -5.14 -8.90
CA SER A 271 -12.72 -6.08 -9.67
C SER A 271 -13.11 -7.30 -8.84
N TYR A 272 -12.16 -7.91 -8.12
CA TYR A 272 -12.41 -9.08 -7.29
C TYR A 272 -13.28 -8.80 -6.05
N ALA A 273 -13.18 -7.58 -5.51
CA ALA A 273 -14.03 -7.15 -4.41
C ALA A 273 -15.49 -6.92 -4.84
N ASN A 274 -15.73 -6.52 -6.09
CA ASN A 274 -17.02 -5.99 -6.52
C ASN A 274 -17.75 -6.80 -7.60
N LEU A 275 -17.04 -7.61 -8.40
CA LEU A 275 -17.62 -8.36 -9.50
C LEU A 275 -18.12 -9.74 -9.07
N ALA A 276 -19.03 -10.30 -9.88
CA ALA A 276 -19.53 -11.65 -9.68
C ALA A 276 -18.42 -12.70 -9.93
N GLU A 277 -18.48 -13.78 -9.17
CA GLU A 277 -17.48 -14.86 -9.20
C GLU A 277 -17.22 -15.49 -10.58
N GLY A 278 -18.23 -15.49 -11.46
CA GLY A 278 -18.16 -16.09 -12.79
C GLY A 278 -17.40 -15.27 -13.84
N ASP A 279 -17.26 -13.96 -13.63
CA ASP A 279 -16.63 -13.05 -14.60
C ASP A 279 -15.11 -13.21 -14.63
N LYS A 280 -14.52 -13.25 -13.42
CA LYS A 280 -13.08 -13.37 -13.21
C LYS A 280 -12.78 -14.44 -12.16
N PRO A 281 -12.83 -15.73 -12.53
CA PRO A 281 -12.68 -16.83 -11.57
C PRO A 281 -11.38 -16.79 -10.77
N ILE A 282 -10.29 -16.35 -11.40
CA ILE A 282 -8.99 -16.19 -10.76
C ILE A 282 -8.39 -14.86 -11.19
N VAL A 283 -7.95 -14.06 -10.22
CA VAL A 283 -7.20 -12.81 -10.45
C VAL A 283 -5.86 -12.84 -9.74
N VAL A 284 -4.85 -12.25 -10.37
CA VAL A 284 -3.53 -12.06 -9.78
C VAL A 284 -3.49 -10.73 -9.04
N ILE A 285 -3.35 -10.78 -7.72
CA ILE A 285 -3.33 -9.62 -6.84
C ILE A 285 -2.20 -9.73 -5.82
N TYR A 286 -2.06 -8.71 -4.99
CA TYR A 286 -1.16 -8.75 -3.85
C TYR A 286 -1.86 -9.30 -2.61
N GLU A 287 -1.14 -10.07 -1.79
CA GLU A 287 -1.68 -10.65 -0.55
C GLU A 287 -2.35 -9.62 0.37
N HIS A 288 -1.73 -8.45 0.59
CA HIS A 288 -2.31 -7.42 1.45
C HIS A 288 -3.71 -6.97 1.00
N GLN A 289 -4.01 -6.98 -0.30
CA GLN A 289 -5.33 -6.58 -0.81
C GLN A 289 -6.39 -7.60 -0.39
N TYR A 290 -6.09 -8.90 -0.51
CA TYR A 290 -6.97 -9.95 -0.01
C TYR A 290 -7.12 -9.90 1.52
N LEU A 291 -6.02 -9.73 2.25
CA LEU A 291 -6.04 -9.68 3.72
C LEU A 291 -6.82 -8.47 4.24
N ALA A 292 -6.68 -7.30 3.59
CA ALA A 292 -7.47 -6.11 3.91
C ALA A 292 -8.98 -6.37 3.70
N MET A 293 -9.35 -7.08 2.63
CA MET A 293 -10.74 -7.49 2.40
C MET A 293 -11.26 -8.41 3.53
N GLN A 294 -10.46 -9.39 3.95
CA GLN A 294 -10.84 -10.32 5.02
C GLN A 294 -10.95 -9.63 6.39
N LEU A 295 -10.03 -8.71 6.70
CA LEU A 295 -10.09 -7.89 7.92
C LEU A 295 -11.35 -7.01 7.93
N ARG A 296 -11.66 -6.35 6.81
CA ARG A 296 -12.87 -5.54 6.66
C ARG A 296 -14.15 -6.39 6.78
N ALA A 297 -14.20 -7.56 6.14
CA ALA A 297 -15.34 -8.48 6.23
C ALA A 297 -15.57 -8.91 7.69
N LYS A 298 -14.48 -9.20 8.41
CA LYS A 298 -14.53 -9.55 9.83
C LYS A 298 -14.99 -8.40 10.70
N GLU A 299 -14.49 -7.20 10.47
CA GLU A 299 -14.91 -5.99 11.20
C GLU A 299 -16.41 -5.73 11.03
N GLN A 300 -16.94 -5.93 9.81
CA GLN A 300 -18.34 -5.65 9.48
C GLN A 300 -19.31 -6.75 9.95
N SER A 301 -18.94 -8.02 9.85
CA SER A 301 -19.85 -9.17 10.06
C SER A 301 -19.48 -10.07 11.24
N GLY A 302 -18.34 -9.84 11.88
CA GLY A 302 -17.77 -10.70 12.93
C GLY A 302 -17.09 -11.97 12.40
N GLN A 303 -17.15 -12.24 11.09
CA GLN A 303 -16.59 -13.44 10.46
C GLN A 303 -15.79 -13.07 9.19
N PRO A 304 -14.75 -13.84 8.83
CA PRO A 304 -14.12 -13.70 7.52
C PRO A 304 -15.10 -14.06 6.39
N ASP A 305 -14.84 -13.51 5.21
CA ASP A 305 -15.48 -13.96 3.97
C ASP A 305 -14.96 -15.37 3.64
N ARG A 306 -15.85 -16.36 3.68
CA ARG A 306 -15.49 -17.76 3.45
C ARG A 306 -15.54 -18.14 1.98
N ASP A 307 -16.23 -17.37 1.14
CA ASP A 307 -16.38 -17.70 -0.28
C ASP A 307 -15.17 -17.25 -1.07
N ARG A 308 -14.56 -16.14 -0.67
CA ARG A 308 -13.28 -15.68 -1.21
C ARG A 308 -12.13 -16.41 -0.53
N VAL A 309 -11.26 -17.02 -1.33
CA VAL A 309 -10.09 -17.78 -0.88
C VAL A 309 -8.85 -17.37 -1.69
N LEU A 310 -7.67 -17.77 -1.21
CA LEU A 310 -6.41 -17.37 -1.80
C LEU A 310 -5.56 -18.59 -2.15
N LEU A 311 -5.06 -18.63 -3.38
CA LEU A 311 -4.11 -19.62 -3.84
C LEU A 311 -2.69 -19.02 -3.76
N TYR A 312 -1.82 -19.65 -3.00
CA TYR A 312 -0.39 -19.35 -2.93
C TYR A 312 0.36 -20.18 -3.97
N PRO A 313 1.01 -19.56 -4.97
CA PRO A 313 1.94 -20.26 -5.84
C PRO A 313 2.99 -21.03 -5.03
N LYS A 314 3.26 -22.28 -5.40
CA LYS A 314 4.40 -23.02 -4.86
C LYS A 314 5.72 -22.32 -5.20
N ASP A 315 5.84 -21.86 -6.44
CA ASP A 315 6.93 -20.98 -6.89
C ASP A 315 6.45 -19.52 -6.69
N ASN A 316 6.65 -18.94 -5.51
CA ASN A 316 6.13 -17.60 -5.20
C ASN A 316 7.13 -16.48 -5.49
N ILE A 317 6.61 -15.27 -5.74
CA ILE A 317 7.41 -14.05 -5.77
C ILE A 317 6.96 -13.15 -4.63
N LEU A 318 7.89 -12.87 -3.71
CA LEU A 318 7.70 -11.88 -2.68
C LEU A 318 7.93 -10.47 -3.26
N THR A 319 6.91 -9.63 -3.28
CA THR A 319 7.10 -8.23 -3.65
C THR A 319 7.47 -7.42 -2.42
N LYS A 320 8.47 -6.55 -2.59
CA LYS A 320 8.95 -5.59 -1.61
C LYS A 320 8.72 -4.19 -2.17
N PRO A 321 7.60 -3.53 -1.84
CA PRO A 321 7.38 -2.15 -2.24
C PRO A 321 8.54 -1.24 -1.84
N GLN A 322 8.95 -0.37 -2.76
CA GLN A 322 10.12 0.50 -2.63
C GLN A 322 9.67 1.96 -2.52
N PHE A 323 9.86 2.54 -1.34
CA PHE A 323 9.72 3.98 -1.13
C PHE A 323 11.03 4.64 -1.51
N LEU A 324 11.02 5.52 -2.50
CA LEU A 324 12.18 6.32 -2.89
C LEU A 324 11.89 7.78 -2.57
N ALA A 325 12.64 8.35 -1.63
CA ALA A 325 12.65 9.80 -1.43
C ALA A 325 13.37 10.44 -2.64
N LEU A 326 12.66 11.30 -3.37
CA LEU A 326 13.25 12.05 -4.48
C LEU A 326 13.85 13.38 -4.00
N LYS A 327 13.38 13.87 -2.85
CA LYS A 327 13.89 15.08 -2.19
C LYS A 327 14.14 14.83 -0.70
N PRO A 328 15.05 15.59 -0.05
CA PRO A 328 15.39 15.40 1.37
C PRO A 328 14.19 15.47 2.32
N GLU A 329 13.20 16.31 2.01
CA GLU A 329 12.01 16.50 2.84
C GLU A 329 11.15 15.23 2.94
N ALA A 330 11.22 14.36 1.92
CA ALA A 330 10.46 13.12 1.89
C ALA A 330 11.12 11.97 2.67
N GLU A 331 12.36 12.13 3.14
CA GLU A 331 13.04 11.08 3.91
C GLU A 331 12.34 10.83 5.24
N ARG A 332 11.86 11.90 5.88
CA ARG A 332 11.07 11.82 7.11
C ARG A 332 9.80 10.99 6.93
N LEU A 333 9.12 11.12 5.78
CA LEU A 333 7.96 10.29 5.48
C LEU A 333 8.36 8.81 5.37
N GLY A 334 9.46 8.53 4.67
CA GLY A 334 10.03 7.18 4.55
C GLY A 334 10.37 6.55 5.90
N GLU A 335 10.92 7.31 6.84
CA GLU A 335 11.18 6.85 8.21
C GLU A 335 9.91 6.53 8.98
N LEU A 336 8.92 7.44 8.93
CA LEU A 336 7.65 7.25 9.63
C LEU A 336 6.93 5.99 9.14
N ILE A 337 6.75 5.81 7.83
CA ILE A 337 6.06 4.62 7.31
C ILE A 337 6.81 3.31 7.60
N THR A 338 8.12 3.39 7.86
CA THR A 338 8.96 2.23 8.13
C THR A 338 8.98 1.89 9.62
N PHE A 339 8.98 2.88 10.52
CA PHE A 339 9.30 2.67 11.93
C PHE A 339 8.26 3.17 12.93
N ASP A 340 7.34 4.05 12.52
CA ASP A 340 6.32 4.54 13.44
C ASP A 340 5.36 3.40 13.83
N PRO A 341 5.19 3.13 15.14
CA PRO A 341 4.43 1.98 15.60
C PRO A 341 2.93 2.07 15.27
N ASP A 342 2.37 3.29 15.21
CA ASP A 342 0.96 3.49 14.87
C ASP A 342 0.76 3.27 13.36
N LEU A 343 1.66 3.78 12.51
CA LEU A 343 1.62 3.50 11.07
C LEU A 343 1.86 2.03 10.75
N GLN A 344 2.81 1.37 11.42
CA GLN A 344 3.02 -0.08 11.25
C GLN A 344 1.80 -0.89 11.66
N ARG A 345 1.15 -0.53 12.78
CA ARG A 345 -0.09 -1.18 13.21
C ARG A 345 -1.19 -0.99 12.15
N ARG A 346 -1.40 0.23 11.69
CA ARG A 346 -2.42 0.51 10.66
C ARG A 346 -2.10 -0.18 9.34
N ALA A 347 -0.83 -0.29 8.96
CA ALA A 347 -0.41 -1.05 7.79
C ALA A 347 -0.80 -2.54 7.91
N MET A 348 -0.63 -3.17 9.08
CA MET A 348 -1.08 -4.55 9.30
C MET A 348 -2.62 -4.69 9.28
N GLU A 349 -3.35 -3.69 9.78
CA GLU A 349 -4.83 -3.61 9.64
C GLU A 349 -5.27 -3.48 8.16
N LEU A 350 -4.39 -2.97 7.31
CA LEU A 350 -4.56 -2.93 5.85
C LEU A 350 -3.90 -4.13 5.15
N GLY A 351 -3.55 -5.18 5.90
CA GLY A 351 -2.99 -6.43 5.37
C GLY A 351 -1.52 -6.36 4.95
N PHE A 352 -0.84 -5.23 5.09
CA PHE A 352 0.56 -5.12 4.73
C PHE A 352 1.45 -5.88 5.69
N GLY A 353 2.35 -6.67 5.11
CA GLY A 353 3.46 -7.21 5.87
C GLY A 353 4.42 -6.09 6.25
N VAL A 354 4.68 -5.86 7.53
CA VAL A 354 5.65 -4.85 7.98
C VAL A 354 7.05 -5.45 8.13
N ALA A 355 8.06 -4.78 7.58
CA ALA A 355 9.43 -5.22 7.71
C ALA A 355 9.88 -5.19 9.18
N THR A 356 10.52 -6.27 9.65
CA THR A 356 11.24 -6.27 10.92
C THR A 356 12.70 -5.86 10.71
N PRO A 357 13.34 -5.18 11.67
CA PRO A 357 14.80 -5.07 11.67
C PRO A 357 15.38 -6.50 11.64
N ALA A 358 16.26 -6.76 10.67
CA ALA A 358 16.87 -8.05 10.33
C ALA A 358 15.98 -9.05 9.56
N GLY A 359 16.20 -9.12 8.23
CA GLY A 359 16.28 -10.38 7.46
C GLY A 359 15.01 -11.22 7.25
N SER A 360 13.91 -10.97 7.94
CA SER A 360 12.69 -11.77 7.78
C SER A 360 12.05 -11.52 6.42
N THR A 361 11.97 -12.58 5.60
CA THR A 361 11.32 -12.60 4.28
C THR A 361 9.79 -12.54 4.39
N LYS A 362 9.23 -12.93 5.55
CA LYS A 362 7.80 -12.94 5.82
C LYS A 362 7.46 -12.06 7.03
N SER A 363 6.26 -11.50 7.03
CA SER A 363 5.83 -10.62 8.11
C SER A 363 5.23 -11.43 9.25
N ALA A 364 6.10 -12.07 10.04
CA ALA A 364 5.69 -12.80 11.25
C ALA A 364 4.75 -11.95 12.13
N ARG A 365 5.03 -10.64 12.24
CA ARG A 365 4.17 -9.68 12.93
C ARG A 365 2.77 -9.54 12.34
N LEU A 366 2.63 -9.57 11.01
CA LEU A 366 1.32 -9.56 10.35
C LEU A 366 0.56 -10.84 10.69
N TYR A 367 1.20 -12.00 10.61
CA TYR A 367 0.53 -13.27 10.90
C TYR A 367 0.16 -13.40 12.39
N ASP A 368 1.00 -12.91 13.29
CA ASP A 368 0.65 -12.76 14.72
C ASP A 368 -0.55 -11.83 14.92
N PHE A 369 -0.56 -10.70 14.22
CA PHE A 369 -1.68 -9.77 14.22
C PHE A 369 -2.97 -10.43 13.71
N LEU A 370 -2.93 -11.17 12.60
CA LEU A 370 -4.07 -11.90 12.06
C LEU A 370 -4.57 -13.00 13.01
N ARG A 371 -3.68 -13.71 13.72
CA ARG A 371 -4.08 -14.69 14.75
C ARG A 371 -4.75 -14.02 15.94
N GLY A 372 -4.25 -12.87 16.40
CA GLY A 372 -4.95 -12.02 17.39
C GLY A 372 -6.30 -11.52 16.86
N GLN A 373 -6.34 -11.28 15.55
CA GLN A 373 -7.50 -11.19 14.65
C GLN A 373 -8.52 -12.30 14.82
N GLY A 374 -8.15 -13.51 15.24
CA GLY A 374 -8.95 -14.71 15.03
C GLY A 374 -9.20 -15.00 13.53
N LEU A 375 -8.29 -14.57 12.66
CA LEU A 375 -8.25 -14.95 11.25
C LEU A 375 -7.26 -16.11 11.08
N PRO A 376 -7.53 -17.08 10.19
CA PRO A 376 -6.53 -18.06 9.82
C PRO A 376 -5.34 -17.35 9.20
N THR A 377 -4.15 -17.93 9.33
CA THR A 377 -2.94 -17.44 8.66
C THR A 377 -2.49 -18.43 7.60
N PRO A 378 -1.88 -17.96 6.50
CA PRO A 378 -1.27 -18.84 5.52
C PRO A 378 -0.20 -19.72 6.19
N GLU A 379 -0.20 -21.03 5.96
CA GLU A 379 0.99 -21.83 6.31
C GLU A 379 2.14 -21.40 5.42
N ILE A 380 3.26 -21.18 6.09
CA ILE A 380 4.56 -21.02 5.50
C ILE A 380 4.87 -22.36 4.84
N ALA A 381 4.78 -22.45 3.51
CA ALA A 381 5.39 -23.58 2.83
C ALA A 381 6.86 -23.67 3.30
N ASP A 382 7.28 -24.85 3.77
CA ASP A 382 8.57 -25.11 4.42
C ASP A 382 9.80 -24.73 3.56
N ASN A 383 9.59 -24.31 2.31
CA ASN A 383 10.62 -23.73 1.45
C ASN A 383 10.52 -22.20 1.43
N ASP A 384 11.46 -21.54 2.10
CA ASP A 384 11.63 -20.08 2.07
C ASP A 384 12.18 -19.54 0.73
N SER A 385 12.05 -20.33 -0.35
CA SER A 385 12.54 -20.01 -1.68
C SER A 385 11.56 -19.11 -2.42
N THR A 386 11.91 -17.85 -2.59
CA THR A 386 11.23 -16.93 -3.52
C THR A 386 11.88 -17.02 -4.90
N THR A 387 11.07 -17.04 -5.96
CA THR A 387 11.56 -16.95 -7.35
C THR A 387 12.39 -15.67 -7.52
N PRO A 388 13.66 -15.76 -7.97
CA PRO A 388 14.48 -14.58 -8.19
C PRO A 388 13.99 -13.77 -9.38
N LEU A 389 14.20 -12.45 -9.33
CA LEU A 389 13.79 -11.53 -10.39
C LEU A 389 14.87 -11.44 -11.47
N PRO A 390 14.51 -11.38 -12.77
CA PRO A 390 15.47 -11.10 -13.83
C PRO A 390 16.00 -9.66 -13.76
N ASP A 391 17.13 -9.40 -14.40
CA ASP A 391 17.61 -8.03 -14.61
C ASP A 391 16.57 -7.21 -15.39
N ASN A 392 16.57 -5.91 -15.15
CA ASN A 392 15.63 -4.99 -15.76
C ASN A 392 15.65 -4.98 -17.29
N LEU A 393 16.82 -5.13 -17.94
CA LEU A 393 16.88 -5.18 -19.41
C LEU A 393 16.14 -6.39 -19.96
N VAL A 394 16.33 -7.55 -19.31
CA VAL A 394 15.65 -8.79 -19.65
C VAL A 394 14.14 -8.63 -19.44
N LEU A 395 13.73 -8.11 -18.28
CA LEU A 395 12.32 -7.92 -17.98
C LEU A 395 11.64 -6.95 -18.95
N GLU A 396 12.30 -5.84 -19.31
CA GLU A 396 11.74 -4.87 -20.27
C GLU A 396 11.53 -5.49 -21.66
N GLU A 397 12.48 -6.30 -22.15
CA GLU A 397 12.30 -7.02 -23.42
C GLU A 397 11.10 -7.98 -23.35
N MET A 398 10.95 -8.68 -22.23
CA MET A 398 9.83 -9.60 -22.04
C MET A 398 8.49 -8.88 -21.97
N ILE A 399 8.40 -7.77 -21.23
CA ILE A 399 7.19 -6.94 -21.12
C ILE A 399 6.81 -6.42 -22.52
N LYS A 400 7.76 -5.85 -23.27
CA LYS A 400 7.50 -5.35 -24.64
C LYS A 400 7.02 -6.46 -25.58
N THR A 401 7.66 -7.63 -25.53
CA THR A 401 7.33 -8.74 -26.41
C THR A 401 5.96 -9.34 -26.10
N VAL A 402 5.65 -9.55 -24.82
CA VAL A 402 4.38 -10.16 -24.40
C VAL A 402 3.21 -9.19 -24.51
N GLY A 403 3.41 -7.93 -24.09
CA GLY A 403 2.34 -6.95 -23.97
C GLY A 403 2.15 -6.07 -25.19
N ASP A 404 3.01 -6.19 -26.20
CA ASP A 404 3.07 -5.28 -27.34
C ASP A 404 3.15 -3.81 -26.87
N CYS A 405 3.91 -3.58 -25.80
CA CYS A 405 4.04 -2.29 -25.15
C CYS A 405 4.92 -1.35 -25.99
N PRO A 406 4.63 -0.03 -25.99
CA PRO A 406 5.43 0.96 -26.70
C PRO A 406 6.87 1.11 -26.16
#